data_AF-A0A7K4SCT8-F1
#
_entry.id   AF-A0A7K4SCT8-F1
#
_cell.length_a   1.000
_cell.length_b   1.000
_cell.length_c   1.000
_cell.angle_alpha   90.00
_cell.angle_beta   90.00
_cell.angle_gamma   90.00
#
_symmetry.space_group_name_H-M   'P 1'
#
loop_
_entity.id
_entity.type
_entity.pdbx_description
1 polymer ?
#
loop_
_entity_poly.entity_id
_entity_poly.type
_entity_poly.pdbx_seq_one_letter_code
_entity_poly.pdbx_strand_id
1 'polypeptide(L)'
;MAALYACTKCHQRFPFEALSQGQQLCKECRIAHPIVKCTYCRTEFQQESKTNTICKKCAQNVKLYGTPKPCQYCNIIAAFIGNKCQRCTNSEKKYGPPHSCEQCKQQCAFDRKDDRKKVDGKLLCWLCTLSYKRVLQKTKEQCKHLSSSSRASLQEKEQYSRLSSGSHYNSQKTLSTSSIQNEIPKKKAKFDAISANGDSFSPDLALDSPGTDHFVIIAQLKEEVATLKKMLHQKDQMILEKEKKVQPLVCFRPQCADMFTQITLQGSLAFYLGVSKRAKNRELLKQAAALSKGKKPEKSGAITSP
;
A
#
# COMPACT_ATOMS: atom_id res chain seq x y z
N MET A 1 11.68 32.97 -9.87
CA MET A 1 10.23 32.65 -9.97
C MET A 1 10.05 31.16 -9.70
N ALA A 2 9.21 30.79 -8.74
CA ALA A 2 8.90 29.38 -8.49
C ALA A 2 8.02 28.82 -9.63
N ALA A 3 8.29 27.59 -10.08
CA ALA A 3 7.47 26.93 -11.08
C ALA A 3 6.11 26.55 -10.48
N LEU A 4 5.02 27.04 -11.08
CA LEU A 4 3.65 26.71 -10.67
C LEU A 4 3.04 25.68 -11.62
N TYR A 5 2.34 24.70 -11.05
CA TYR A 5 1.73 23.57 -11.73
C TYR A 5 0.20 23.67 -11.63
N ALA A 6 -0.51 23.27 -12.69
CA ALA A 6 -1.97 23.33 -12.71
C ALA A 6 -2.60 22.10 -12.05
N CYS A 7 -3.61 22.32 -11.22
CA CYS A 7 -4.46 21.26 -10.71
C CYS A 7 -5.22 20.60 -11.87
N THR A 8 -5.23 19.25 -11.95
CA THR A 8 -5.90 18.52 -13.05
C THR A 8 -7.43 18.60 -13.04
N LYS A 9 -8.03 19.22 -12.00
CA LYS A 9 -9.48 19.39 -11.87
C LYS A 9 -9.92 20.84 -11.99
N CYS A 10 -9.38 21.75 -11.19
CA CYS A 10 -9.76 23.16 -11.23
C CYS A 10 -8.88 24.00 -12.16
N HIS A 11 -7.79 23.45 -12.71
CA HIS A 11 -6.82 24.13 -13.58
C HIS A 11 -6.12 25.35 -12.97
N GLN A 12 -6.38 25.66 -11.69
CA GLN A 12 -5.68 26.69 -10.94
C GLN A 12 -4.23 26.26 -10.69
N ARG A 13 -3.35 27.25 -10.56
CA ARG A 13 -1.90 27.07 -10.44
C ARG A 13 -1.48 27.04 -8.97
N PHE A 14 -0.72 26.02 -8.60
CA PHE A 14 -0.21 25.78 -7.25
C PHE A 14 1.28 25.43 -7.30
N PRO A 15 2.05 25.69 -6.23
CA PRO A 15 3.39 25.13 -6.09
C PRO A 15 3.32 23.59 -6.03
N PHE A 16 4.40 22.92 -6.42
CA PHE A 16 4.44 21.45 -6.55
C PHE A 16 4.07 20.75 -5.23
N GLU A 17 4.51 21.28 -4.11
CA GLU A 17 4.30 20.76 -2.75
C GLU A 17 2.83 20.84 -2.32
N ALA A 18 2.07 21.78 -2.89
CA ALA A 18 0.64 21.93 -2.62
C ALA A 18 -0.25 21.00 -3.46
N LEU A 19 0.33 20.28 -4.42
CA LEU A 19 -0.37 19.30 -5.24
C LEU A 19 -0.15 17.88 -4.71
N SER A 20 -1.18 17.04 -4.86
CA SER A 20 -1.10 15.63 -4.49
C SER A 20 -0.08 14.87 -5.37
N GLN A 21 0.80 14.11 -4.75
CA GLN A 21 1.78 13.27 -5.44
C GLN A 21 1.09 12.26 -6.38
N GLY A 22 1.41 12.32 -7.67
CA GLY A 22 0.90 11.43 -8.72
C GLY A 22 -0.41 11.83 -9.39
N GLN A 23 -1.29 12.60 -8.75
CA GLN A 23 -2.59 13.02 -9.33
C GLN A 23 -2.67 14.52 -9.65
N GLN A 24 -1.72 15.33 -9.16
CA GLN A 24 -1.68 16.78 -9.34
C GLN A 24 -3.02 17.47 -8.99
N LEU A 25 -3.61 17.12 -7.85
CA LEU A 25 -4.82 17.74 -7.33
C LEU A 25 -4.48 18.69 -6.20
N CYS A 26 -5.09 19.88 -6.20
CA CYS A 26 -5.04 20.78 -5.05
C CYS A 26 -5.81 20.21 -3.85
N LYS A 27 -5.56 20.76 -2.66
CA LYS A 27 -6.19 20.33 -1.41
C LYS A 27 -7.72 20.34 -1.49
N GLU A 28 -8.31 21.38 -2.08
CA GLU A 28 -9.75 21.52 -2.25
C GLU A 28 -10.33 20.44 -3.17
N CYS A 29 -9.75 20.25 -4.36
CA CYS A 29 -10.20 19.21 -5.28
C CYS A 29 -10.01 17.80 -4.70
N ARG A 30 -8.99 17.58 -3.87
CA ARG A 30 -8.79 16.30 -3.18
C ARG A 30 -9.89 16.01 -2.16
N ILE A 31 -10.38 17.03 -1.45
CA ILE A 31 -11.48 16.91 -0.49
C ILE A 31 -12.81 16.76 -1.23
N ALA A 32 -13.03 17.55 -2.28
CA ALA A 32 -14.24 17.52 -3.10
C ALA A 32 -14.42 16.18 -3.84
N HIS A 33 -13.32 15.54 -4.23
CA HIS A 33 -13.29 14.30 -4.98
C HIS A 33 -12.48 13.24 -4.23
N PRO A 34 -13.00 12.62 -3.16
CA PRO A 34 -12.24 11.64 -2.39
C PRO A 34 -11.96 10.36 -3.19
N ILE A 35 -10.93 9.62 -2.79
CA ILE A 35 -10.67 8.27 -3.30
C ILE A 35 -11.59 7.29 -2.59
N VAL A 36 -12.44 6.61 -3.36
CA VAL A 36 -13.42 5.63 -2.86
C VAL A 36 -13.25 4.29 -3.59
N LYS A 37 -13.80 3.22 -3.02
CA LYS A 37 -13.80 1.90 -3.66
C LYS A 37 -15.04 1.73 -4.53
N CYS A 38 -14.86 1.22 -5.74
CA CYS A 38 -15.96 0.87 -6.62
C CYS A 38 -16.81 -0.24 -6.01
N THR A 39 -18.14 -0.03 -5.95
CA THR A 39 -19.09 -1.03 -5.43
C THR A 39 -18.95 -2.39 -6.09
N TYR A 40 -18.76 -2.41 -7.42
CA TYR A 40 -18.64 -3.66 -8.18
C TYR A 40 -17.22 -4.24 -8.15
N CYS A 41 -16.21 -3.56 -8.72
CA CYS A 41 -14.88 -4.16 -8.87
C CYS A 41 -13.94 -4.00 -7.66
N ARG A 42 -14.36 -3.26 -6.62
CA ARG A 42 -13.58 -2.94 -5.40
C ARG A 42 -12.25 -2.22 -5.64
N THR A 43 -12.00 -1.75 -6.87
CA THR A 43 -10.85 -0.92 -7.22
C THR A 43 -11.05 0.49 -6.65
N GLU A 44 -9.99 1.09 -6.11
CA GLU A 44 -9.99 2.46 -5.62
C GLU A 44 -9.92 3.45 -6.80
N PHE A 45 -10.74 4.49 -6.78
CA PHE A 45 -10.81 5.50 -7.83
C PHE A 45 -11.24 6.86 -7.25
N GLN A 46 -10.90 7.95 -7.95
CA GLN A 46 -11.35 9.29 -7.57
C GLN A 46 -12.82 9.47 -7.90
N GLN A 47 -13.62 9.85 -6.91
CA GLN A 47 -15.05 10.11 -7.11
C GLN A 47 -15.26 11.45 -7.82
N GLU A 48 -15.84 11.46 -9.03
CA GLU A 48 -16.10 12.70 -9.77
C GLU A 48 -17.31 13.48 -9.23
N SER A 49 -18.31 12.78 -8.70
CA SER A 49 -19.48 13.39 -8.05
C SER A 49 -19.94 12.52 -6.88
N LYS A 50 -20.53 13.13 -5.85
CA LYS A 50 -21.01 12.45 -4.63
C LYS A 50 -21.94 11.25 -4.89
N THR A 51 -22.58 11.21 -6.06
CA THR A 51 -23.50 10.13 -6.48
C THR A 51 -22.81 8.92 -7.12
N ASN A 52 -21.60 9.08 -7.64
CA ASN A 52 -20.91 8.01 -8.37
C ASN A 52 -20.16 7.06 -7.42
N THR A 53 -20.78 5.94 -7.08
CA THR A 53 -20.19 4.88 -6.25
C THR A 53 -19.45 3.80 -7.07
N ILE A 54 -19.53 3.88 -8.39
CA ILE A 54 -18.93 2.92 -9.33
C ILE A 54 -17.90 3.59 -10.23
N CYS A 55 -16.81 2.89 -10.54
CA CYS A 55 -15.76 3.42 -11.42
C CYS A 55 -16.25 3.50 -12.87
N LYS A 56 -15.63 4.38 -13.68
CA LYS A 56 -15.99 4.60 -15.10
C LYS A 56 -16.12 3.30 -15.91
N LYS A 57 -15.21 2.35 -15.68
CA LYS A 57 -15.21 1.05 -16.36
C LYS A 57 -16.44 0.20 -16.00
N CYS A 58 -16.80 0.16 -14.72
CA CYS A 58 -18.01 -0.53 -14.29
C CYS A 58 -19.27 0.21 -14.75
N ALA A 59 -19.28 1.53 -14.75
CA ALA A 59 -20.40 2.31 -15.27
C ALA A 59 -20.66 2.03 -16.76
N GLN A 60 -19.61 1.96 -17.58
CA GLN A 60 -19.72 1.56 -18.98
C GLN A 60 -20.26 0.14 -19.14
N ASN A 61 -19.74 -0.82 -18.36
CA ASN A 61 -20.22 -2.20 -18.43
C ASN A 61 -21.68 -2.35 -17.98
N VAL A 62 -22.13 -1.58 -16.98
CA VAL A 62 -23.55 -1.56 -16.59
C VAL A 62 -24.42 -1.06 -17.74
N LYS A 63 -23.97 -0.02 -18.47
CA LYS A 63 -24.71 0.50 -19.62
C LYS A 63 -24.79 -0.50 -20.78
N LEU A 64 -23.76 -1.32 -20.98
CA LEU A 64 -23.69 -2.27 -22.09
C LEU A 64 -24.31 -3.64 -21.77
N TYR A 65 -24.15 -4.13 -20.54
CA TYR A 65 -24.49 -5.50 -20.15
C TYR A 65 -25.50 -5.58 -19.00
N GLY A 66 -25.88 -4.45 -18.42
CA GLY A 66 -26.76 -4.40 -17.26
C GLY A 66 -26.07 -4.74 -15.93
N THR A 67 -26.88 -5.09 -14.93
CA THR A 67 -26.42 -5.38 -13.57
C THR A 67 -25.56 -6.66 -13.55
N PRO A 68 -24.34 -6.61 -12.99
CA PRO A 68 -23.46 -7.77 -12.97
C PRO A 68 -23.92 -8.83 -11.98
N LYS A 69 -23.55 -10.10 -12.25
CA LYS A 69 -23.76 -11.23 -11.34
C LYS A 69 -22.56 -11.41 -10.39
N PRO A 70 -22.75 -12.14 -9.27
CA PRO A 70 -21.65 -12.61 -8.43
C PRO A 70 -20.67 -13.48 -9.23
N CYS A 71 -19.38 -13.21 -9.08
CA CYS A 71 -18.33 -14.03 -9.69
C CYS A 71 -18.27 -15.41 -9.02
N GLN A 72 -18.24 -16.48 -9.81
CA GLN A 72 -18.11 -17.86 -9.36
C GLN A 72 -16.87 -18.11 -8.48
N TYR A 73 -15.77 -17.37 -8.70
CA TYR A 73 -14.51 -17.61 -7.99
C TYR A 73 -14.36 -16.76 -6.73
N CYS A 74 -14.65 -15.46 -6.83
CA CYS A 74 -14.37 -14.49 -5.76
C CYS A 74 -15.61 -13.85 -5.13
N ASN A 75 -16.81 -14.27 -5.55
CA ASN A 75 -18.12 -13.78 -5.11
C ASN A 75 -18.34 -12.26 -5.23
N ILE A 76 -17.41 -11.53 -5.84
CA ILE A 76 -17.56 -10.11 -6.16
C ILE A 76 -18.63 -9.98 -7.26
N ILE A 77 -19.62 -9.12 -7.02
CA ILE A 77 -20.69 -8.78 -7.98
C ILE A 77 -20.09 -7.93 -9.12
N ALA A 78 -19.38 -8.58 -10.03
CA ALA A 78 -18.65 -7.94 -11.13
C ALA A 78 -18.52 -8.86 -12.36
N ALA A 79 -19.32 -9.93 -12.43
CA ALA A 79 -19.46 -10.74 -13.64
C ALA A 79 -20.48 -10.08 -14.56
N PHE A 80 -19.97 -9.20 -15.45
CA PHE A 80 -20.80 -8.53 -16.47
C PHE A 80 -21.08 -9.43 -17.67
N ILE A 81 -20.19 -10.40 -17.94
CA ILE A 81 -20.30 -11.33 -19.05
C ILE A 81 -20.01 -12.74 -18.51
N GLY A 82 -20.95 -13.66 -18.68
CA GLY A 82 -20.86 -15.01 -18.12
C GLY A 82 -20.85 -15.03 -16.58
N ASN A 83 -20.08 -15.97 -16.01
CA ASN A 83 -20.14 -16.27 -14.57
C ASN A 83 -18.88 -15.83 -13.79
N LYS A 84 -17.89 -15.22 -14.47
CA LYS A 84 -16.61 -14.83 -13.86
C LYS A 84 -16.40 -13.33 -14.01
N CYS A 85 -15.87 -12.67 -12.98
CA CYS A 85 -15.47 -11.27 -13.11
C CYS A 85 -14.22 -11.14 -13.97
N GLN A 86 -14.04 -9.98 -14.62
CA GLN A 86 -12.90 -9.73 -15.52
C GLN A 86 -11.54 -10.03 -14.87
N ARG A 87 -11.40 -9.74 -13.57
CA ARG A 87 -10.15 -10.00 -12.84
C ARG A 87 -9.84 -11.49 -12.73
N CYS A 88 -10.83 -12.30 -12.39
CA CYS A 88 -10.70 -13.75 -12.31
C CYS A 88 -10.44 -14.35 -13.69
N THR A 89 -11.21 -13.93 -14.71
CA THR A 89 -10.99 -14.36 -16.10
C THR A 89 -9.58 -14.07 -16.59
N ASN A 90 -9.06 -12.86 -16.35
CA ASN A 90 -7.71 -12.50 -16.77
C ASN A 90 -6.62 -13.26 -15.98
N SER A 91 -6.87 -13.53 -14.69
CA SER A 91 -5.92 -14.26 -13.85
C SER A 91 -5.86 -15.72 -14.24
N GLU A 92 -7.01 -16.33 -14.57
CA GLU A 92 -7.11 -17.71 -15.04
C GLU A 92 -6.35 -17.91 -16.36
N LYS A 93 -6.52 -16.99 -17.31
CA LYS A 93 -5.78 -17.01 -18.59
C LYS A 93 -4.27 -16.88 -18.40
N LYS A 94 -3.82 -16.14 -17.39
CA LYS A 94 -2.40 -15.83 -17.19
C LYS A 94 -1.67 -16.84 -16.30
N TYR A 95 -2.35 -17.35 -15.27
CA TYR A 95 -1.75 -18.14 -14.20
C TYR A 95 -2.29 -19.57 -14.13
N GLY A 96 -3.34 -19.89 -14.88
CA GLY A 96 -4.01 -21.20 -14.83
C GLY A 96 -5.19 -21.24 -13.87
N PRO A 97 -5.70 -22.44 -13.54
CA PRO A 97 -6.91 -22.61 -12.74
C PRO A 97 -6.77 -21.94 -11.35
N PRO A 98 -7.88 -21.49 -10.74
CA PRO A 98 -7.85 -20.93 -9.41
C PRO A 98 -7.58 -22.01 -8.35
N HIS A 99 -6.99 -21.58 -7.24
CA HIS A 99 -6.77 -22.36 -6.03
C HIS A 99 -7.50 -21.73 -4.83
N SER A 100 -7.64 -22.52 -3.77
CA SER A 100 -8.14 -22.11 -2.46
C SER A 100 -7.27 -21.02 -1.86
N CYS A 101 -7.84 -19.85 -1.57
CA CYS A 101 -7.17 -18.82 -0.78
C CYS A 101 -6.98 -19.28 0.65
N GLU A 102 -5.77 -19.17 1.20
CA GLU A 102 -5.52 -19.63 2.57
C GLU A 102 -6.26 -18.83 3.65
N GLN A 103 -6.53 -17.55 3.40
CA GLN A 103 -7.23 -16.65 4.33
C GLN A 103 -8.76 -16.75 4.26
N CYS A 104 -9.37 -16.64 3.08
CA CYS A 104 -10.84 -16.63 2.94
C CYS A 104 -11.43 -17.95 2.42
N LYS A 105 -10.58 -18.95 2.14
CA LYS A 105 -10.94 -20.29 1.62
C LYS A 105 -11.68 -20.33 0.27
N GLN A 106 -11.88 -19.19 -0.39
CA GLN A 106 -12.50 -19.12 -1.72
C GLN A 106 -11.55 -19.60 -2.83
N GLN A 107 -12.11 -20.19 -3.89
CA GLN A 107 -11.41 -20.62 -5.11
C GLN A 107 -11.07 -19.41 -6.01
N CYS A 108 -10.23 -18.50 -5.54
CA CYS A 108 -9.82 -17.30 -6.28
C CYS A 108 -8.40 -16.83 -6.02
N ALA A 109 -7.57 -17.68 -5.42
CA ALA A 109 -6.14 -17.46 -5.39
C ALA A 109 -5.50 -18.02 -6.66
N PHE A 110 -4.48 -17.35 -7.18
CA PHE A 110 -3.81 -17.75 -8.42
C PHE A 110 -2.32 -17.79 -8.15
N ASP A 111 -1.66 -18.89 -8.48
CA ASP A 111 -0.21 -19.01 -8.28
C ASP A 111 0.53 -18.16 -9.31
N ARG A 112 1.24 -17.15 -8.83
CA ARG A 112 2.00 -16.22 -9.67
C ARG A 112 3.40 -16.73 -9.99
N LYS A 113 3.76 -17.96 -9.56
CA LYS A 113 5.08 -18.59 -9.70
C LYS A 113 6.26 -17.73 -9.21
N ASP A 114 5.97 -16.75 -8.35
CA ASP A 114 6.93 -15.79 -7.85
C ASP A 114 6.84 -15.76 -6.33
N ASP A 115 7.72 -16.49 -5.66
CA ASP A 115 7.80 -16.57 -4.20
C ASP A 115 8.02 -15.19 -3.56
N ARG A 116 8.64 -14.23 -4.26
CA ARG A 116 8.80 -12.85 -3.74
C ARG A 116 7.47 -12.09 -3.66
N LYS A 117 6.41 -12.60 -4.31
CA LYS A 117 5.04 -12.07 -4.24
C LYS A 117 4.14 -12.86 -3.31
N LYS A 118 4.60 -14.02 -2.81
CA LYS A 118 3.90 -14.72 -1.73
C LYS A 118 4.01 -13.87 -0.48
N VAL A 119 2.85 -13.66 0.12
CA VAL A 119 2.73 -12.88 1.32
C VAL A 119 2.91 -13.87 2.46
N ASP A 120 4.04 -13.81 3.17
CA ASP A 120 4.31 -14.72 4.29
C ASP A 120 4.32 -16.21 3.86
N GLY A 121 4.73 -16.50 2.62
CA GLY A 121 4.67 -17.85 2.03
C GLY A 121 3.26 -18.34 1.66
N LYS A 122 2.20 -17.60 1.99
CA LYS A 122 0.80 -17.99 1.82
C LYS A 122 0.23 -17.61 0.45
N LEU A 123 -0.57 -18.50 -0.12
CA LEU A 123 -1.32 -18.28 -1.35
C LEU A 123 -2.64 -17.56 -1.06
N LEU A 124 -2.66 -16.25 -1.34
CA LEU A 124 -3.79 -15.37 -1.06
C LEU A 124 -4.52 -14.94 -2.34
N CYS A 125 -5.85 -14.82 -2.27
CA CYS A 125 -6.61 -14.15 -3.31
C CYS A 125 -6.28 -12.65 -3.35
N TRP A 126 -6.59 -11.99 -4.47
CA TRP A 126 -6.27 -10.58 -4.65
C TRP A 126 -6.81 -9.65 -3.55
N LEU A 127 -8.02 -9.92 -3.04
CA LEU A 127 -8.61 -9.12 -1.96
C LEU A 127 -7.85 -9.30 -0.65
N CYS A 128 -7.49 -10.54 -0.30
CA CYS A 128 -6.71 -10.86 0.89
C CYS A 128 -5.27 -10.32 0.77
N THR A 129 -4.67 -10.35 -0.42
CA THR A 129 -3.39 -9.68 -0.66
C THR A 129 -3.48 -8.17 -0.43
N LEU A 130 -4.56 -7.52 -0.89
CA LEU A 130 -4.76 -6.09 -0.68
C LEU A 130 -4.99 -5.74 0.79
N SER A 131 -5.80 -6.51 1.52
CA SER A 131 -6.04 -6.26 2.95
C SER A 131 -4.75 -6.42 3.74
N TYR A 132 -3.99 -7.49 3.49
CA TYR A 132 -2.72 -7.72 4.16
C TYR A 132 -1.70 -6.62 3.90
N LYS A 133 -1.56 -6.16 2.65
CA LYS A 133 -0.66 -5.03 2.33
C LYS A 133 -1.01 -3.75 3.07
N ARG A 134 -2.31 -3.46 3.26
CA ARG A 134 -2.74 -2.29 4.06
C ARG A 134 -2.35 -2.44 5.53
N VAL A 135 -2.46 -3.63 6.11
CA VAL A 135 -2.05 -3.89 7.50
C VAL A 135 -0.53 -3.77 7.67
N LEU A 136 0.25 -4.34 6.74
CA LEU A 136 1.70 -4.21 6.76
C LEU A 136 2.17 -2.75 6.65
N GLN A 137 1.52 -1.95 5.81
CA GLN A 137 1.87 -0.55 5.66
C GLN A 137 1.65 0.23 6.97
N LYS A 138 0.51 0.02 7.65
CA LYS A 138 0.24 0.61 8.97
C LYS A 138 1.31 0.23 10.00
N THR A 139 1.73 -1.04 10.02
CA THR A 139 2.77 -1.52 10.95
C THR A 139 4.12 -0.87 10.66
N LYS A 140 4.49 -0.73 9.38
CA LYS A 140 5.74 -0.05 8.97
C LYS A 140 5.75 1.44 9.34
N GLU A 141 4.63 2.13 9.18
CA GLU A 141 4.49 3.55 9.54
C GLU A 141 4.59 3.74 11.06
N GLN A 142 4.01 2.83 11.86
CA GLN A 142 4.17 2.84 13.32
C GLN A 142 5.62 2.59 13.74
N CYS A 143 6.31 1.60 13.17
CA CYS A 143 7.71 1.35 13.50
C CYS A 143 8.61 2.55 13.17
N LYS A 144 8.37 3.25 12.05
CA LYS A 144 9.13 4.48 11.70
C LYS A 144 9.00 5.56 12.76
N HIS A 145 7.82 5.74 13.35
CA HIS A 145 7.57 6.74 14.39
C HIS A 145 8.23 6.39 15.74
N LEU A 146 8.35 5.09 16.05
CA LEU A 146 9.09 4.64 17.24
C LEU A 146 10.62 4.71 17.02
N SER A 147 11.10 4.42 15.81
CA SER A 147 12.53 4.52 15.47
C SER A 147 13.04 5.97 15.43
N SER A 148 12.20 6.94 15.06
CA SER A 148 12.55 8.37 15.10
C SER A 148 12.56 8.96 16.52
N SER A 149 11.83 8.36 17.47
CA SER A 149 11.77 8.84 18.87
C SER A 149 12.91 8.30 19.74
N SER A 150 13.70 7.34 19.24
CA SER A 150 14.78 6.70 20.01
C SER A 150 16.17 7.30 19.78
N ARG A 151 16.30 8.35 18.94
CA ARG A 151 17.57 9.05 18.69
C ARG A 151 17.63 10.49 19.19
N ALA A 152 16.58 11.00 19.84
CA ALA A 152 16.52 12.38 20.34
C ALA A 152 16.67 12.52 21.86
N SER A 153 17.05 11.45 22.59
CA SER A 153 17.06 11.45 24.07
C SER A 153 18.41 11.10 24.71
N LEU A 154 19.53 11.09 23.98
CA LEU A 154 20.87 10.84 24.53
C LEU A 154 21.91 11.87 24.05
N GLN A 155 21.54 13.14 24.11
CA GLN A 155 22.49 14.25 24.19
C GLN A 155 21.82 15.33 25.04
N GLU A 156 22.59 15.98 25.91
CA GLU A 156 22.17 16.94 26.95
C GLU A 156 21.65 16.35 28.27
N LYS A 157 22.56 15.73 29.04
CA LYS A 157 22.73 16.11 30.45
C LYS A 157 24.06 15.59 31.00
N GLU A 158 25.14 16.22 30.57
CA GLU A 158 26.33 16.34 31.42
C GLU A 158 26.49 17.82 31.76
N GLN A 159 26.84 18.06 33.03
CA GLN A 159 27.35 19.32 33.57
C GLN A 159 26.31 20.34 34.11
N TYR A 160 25.76 20.09 35.30
CA TYR A 160 25.89 21.01 36.46
C TYR A 160 25.40 20.37 37.78
N SER A 161 26.06 20.74 38.88
CA SER A 161 25.69 20.59 40.30
C SER A 161 25.97 19.29 41.05
N ARG A 162 27.05 19.33 41.83
CA ARG A 162 27.28 18.54 43.05
C ARG A 162 26.46 19.11 44.23
N LEU A 163 26.21 18.23 45.22
CA LEU A 163 25.83 18.48 46.63
C LEU A 163 24.38 18.94 46.94
N SER A 164 23.58 18.07 47.58
CA SER A 164 23.22 18.15 49.01
C SER A 164 21.92 17.39 49.32
N SER A 165 21.88 16.86 50.54
CA SER A 165 20.91 15.95 51.17
C SER A 165 19.54 16.57 51.46
N GLY A 166 18.52 15.70 51.65
CA GLY A 166 17.47 15.97 52.66
C GLY A 166 16.00 15.87 52.22
N SER A 167 15.32 14.88 52.82
CA SER A 167 13.96 14.93 53.39
C SER A 167 12.68 14.90 52.52
N HIS A 168 11.93 13.81 52.73
CA HIS A 168 10.47 13.65 52.89
C HIS A 168 9.50 14.78 52.48
N TYR A 169 8.44 14.42 51.74
CA TYR A 169 7.07 14.49 52.28
C TYR A 169 6.10 13.52 51.59
N ASN A 170 5.25 12.96 52.43
CA ASN A 170 4.14 12.04 52.20
C ASN A 170 2.90 12.82 51.75
N SER A 171 2.14 12.34 50.77
CA SER A 171 0.69 12.63 50.74
C SER A 171 -0.08 11.63 49.90
N GLN A 172 -0.78 10.77 50.65
CA GLN A 172 -2.01 10.11 50.26
C GLN A 172 -3.03 11.11 49.70
N LYS A 173 -3.69 10.76 48.59
CA LYS A 173 -5.11 11.03 48.41
C LYS A 173 -5.81 9.86 47.73
N THR A 174 -6.79 9.38 48.46
CA THR A 174 -7.85 8.41 48.18
C THR A 174 -8.95 8.99 47.29
N LEU A 175 -9.65 8.12 46.55
CA LEU A 175 -11.11 8.07 46.25
C LEU A 175 -11.31 7.21 44.97
N SER A 176 -11.67 5.92 45.08
CA SER A 176 -13.04 5.34 45.16
C SER A 176 -13.71 5.16 43.78
N THR A 177 -13.69 3.94 43.20
CA THR A 177 -14.75 2.89 43.16
C THR A 177 -15.82 3.02 42.07
N SER A 178 -15.89 2.04 41.15
CA SER A 178 -17.15 1.34 40.80
C SER A 178 -16.85 0.04 40.02
N SER A 179 -17.32 -1.07 40.57
CA SER A 179 -17.25 -2.46 40.09
C SER A 179 -18.36 -2.80 39.08
N ILE A 180 -18.24 -3.96 38.40
CA ILE A 180 -19.26 -4.99 38.02
C ILE A 180 -18.66 -5.81 36.86
N GLN A 181 -18.05 -6.97 37.14
CA GLN A 181 -18.62 -8.34 37.15
C GLN A 181 -19.10 -8.84 35.77
N ASN A 182 -18.49 -9.94 35.28
CA ASN A 182 -19.20 -11.18 34.94
C ASN A 182 -18.24 -12.31 34.51
N GLU A 183 -17.98 -13.21 35.46
CA GLU A 183 -18.12 -14.68 35.43
C GLU A 183 -17.68 -15.52 34.20
N ILE A 184 -16.78 -16.45 34.50
CA ILE A 184 -16.36 -17.65 33.76
C ILE A 184 -17.41 -18.77 33.97
N PRO A 185 -17.43 -19.85 33.17
CA PRO A 185 -17.30 -21.17 33.84
C PRO A 185 -16.28 -22.12 33.18
N LYS A 186 -15.41 -22.66 34.04
CA LYS A 186 -14.44 -23.74 33.78
C LYS A 186 -15.17 -25.08 33.66
N LYS A 187 -14.71 -25.96 32.76
CA LYS A 187 -14.92 -27.42 32.87
C LYS A 187 -13.57 -28.11 33.07
N LYS A 188 -13.55 -28.98 34.09
CA LYS A 188 -12.45 -29.80 34.59
C LYS A 188 -12.22 -31.02 33.70
N ALA A 189 -11.00 -31.54 33.66
CA ALA A 189 -10.72 -32.96 33.47
C ALA A 189 -9.67 -33.40 34.49
N LYS A 190 -9.95 -34.56 35.08
CA LYS A 190 -9.24 -35.26 36.15
C LYS A 190 -8.42 -36.37 35.51
N PHE A 191 -7.18 -36.60 35.94
CA PHE A 191 -6.56 -37.92 35.83
C PHE A 191 -5.54 -38.14 36.95
N ASP A 192 -5.69 -39.30 37.60
CA ASP A 192 -4.91 -39.88 38.69
C ASP A 192 -3.78 -40.75 38.14
N ALA A 193 -2.61 -40.80 38.82
CA ALA A 193 -1.68 -41.95 38.77
C ALA A 193 -0.66 -41.93 39.95
N ILE A 194 -1.07 -42.56 41.05
CA ILE A 194 -0.41 -43.53 41.95
C ILE A 194 1.14 -43.61 42.02
N SER A 195 1.62 -43.34 43.25
CA SER A 195 2.66 -43.95 44.11
C SER A 195 3.91 -44.69 43.60
N ALA A 196 5.07 -44.32 44.19
CA ALA A 196 5.98 -45.27 44.85
C ALA A 196 6.91 -44.56 45.89
N ASN A 197 6.85 -45.05 47.13
CA ASN A 197 7.84 -45.12 48.23
C ASN A 197 8.97 -44.09 48.38
N GLY A 198 9.14 -43.56 49.60
CA GLY A 198 10.40 -42.93 50.01
C GLY A 198 10.29 -42.19 51.34
N ASP A 199 10.88 -42.80 52.35
CA ASP A 199 10.97 -42.46 53.76
C ASP A 199 11.44 -41.03 54.11
N SER A 200 11.10 -40.63 55.32
CA SER A 200 11.28 -39.31 55.94
C SER A 200 12.75 -39.00 56.22
N PHE A 201 13.25 -37.84 55.81
CA PHE A 201 14.27 -37.09 56.58
C PHE A 201 14.11 -35.59 56.30
N SER A 202 13.77 -34.83 57.35
CA SER A 202 13.99 -33.38 57.40
C SER A 202 15.48 -33.06 57.31
N PRO A 203 15.83 -31.90 56.75
CA PRO A 203 16.91 -31.12 57.31
C PRO A 203 16.41 -29.71 57.60
N ASP A 204 16.23 -29.43 58.89
CA ASP A 204 16.37 -28.08 59.41
C ASP A 204 17.79 -27.95 59.97
N LEU A 205 18.36 -26.75 59.82
CA LEU A 205 19.68 -26.28 60.22
C LEU A 205 20.90 -26.85 59.48
N ALA A 206 21.56 -26.01 58.65
CA ALA A 206 22.82 -25.37 59.04
C ALA A 206 23.38 -24.48 57.91
N LEU A 207 24.16 -23.50 58.32
CA LEU A 207 24.68 -22.36 57.55
C LEU A 207 25.56 -22.71 56.33
N ASP A 208 25.62 -21.71 55.44
CA ASP A 208 26.77 -21.28 54.63
C ASP A 208 27.16 -22.03 53.34
N SER A 209 26.71 -21.49 52.20
CA SER A 209 27.55 -20.93 51.11
C SER A 209 27.08 -21.27 49.68
N PRO A 210 26.38 -20.35 48.97
CA PRO A 210 26.13 -20.44 47.53
C PRO A 210 26.73 -19.23 46.78
N GLY A 211 28.02 -18.96 46.96
CA GLY A 211 28.71 -17.88 46.24
C GLY A 211 29.17 -18.25 44.83
N THR A 212 29.43 -19.54 44.59
CA THR A 212 30.16 -19.99 43.40
C THR A 212 29.23 -20.28 42.21
N ASP A 213 28.07 -20.91 42.42
CA ASP A 213 27.15 -21.29 41.34
C ASP A 213 26.43 -20.09 40.71
N HIS A 214 26.05 -19.09 41.51
CA HIS A 214 25.47 -17.85 40.99
C HIS A 214 26.46 -17.08 40.12
N PHE A 215 27.75 -17.09 40.47
CA PHE A 215 28.78 -16.40 39.69
C PHE A 215 29.03 -17.09 38.35
N VAL A 216 29.02 -18.43 38.31
CA VAL A 216 29.13 -19.22 37.07
C VAL A 216 27.95 -18.94 36.14
N ILE A 217 26.71 -18.94 36.66
CA ILE A 217 25.51 -18.63 35.87
C ILE A 217 25.55 -17.19 35.33
N ILE A 218 25.97 -16.23 36.15
CA ILE A 218 26.12 -14.82 35.72
C ILE A 218 27.21 -14.69 34.65
N ALA A 219 28.32 -15.42 34.76
CA ALA A 219 29.38 -15.43 33.75
C ALA A 219 28.88 -16.02 32.42
N GLN A 220 28.14 -17.13 32.47
CA GLN A 220 27.56 -17.78 31.30
C GLN A 220 26.52 -16.89 30.61
N LEU A 221 25.64 -16.24 31.36
CA LEU A 221 24.68 -15.26 30.82
C LEU A 221 25.38 -14.05 30.21
N LYS A 222 26.50 -13.59 30.79
CA LYS A 222 27.31 -12.50 30.19
C LYS A 222 27.94 -12.92 28.87
N GLU A 223 28.39 -14.17 28.76
CA GLU A 223 28.92 -14.73 27.52
C GLU A 223 27.83 -14.90 26.45
N GLU A 224 26.64 -15.37 26.82
CA GLU A 224 25.47 -15.42 25.92
C GLU A 224 25.06 -14.03 25.44
N VAL A 225 25.04 -13.02 26.32
CA VAL A 225 24.76 -11.64 25.93
C VAL A 225 25.85 -11.09 25.00
N ALA A 226 27.12 -11.45 25.22
CA ALA A 226 28.23 -11.03 24.35
C ALA A 226 28.13 -11.66 22.95
N THR A 227 27.81 -12.96 22.87
CA THR A 227 27.63 -13.67 21.60
C THR A 227 26.39 -13.18 20.85
N LEU A 228 25.27 -12.95 21.54
CA LEU A 228 24.07 -12.35 20.95
C LEU A 228 24.33 -10.94 20.43
N LYS A 229 25.04 -10.10 21.18
CA LYS A 229 25.46 -8.76 20.71
C LYS A 229 26.34 -8.82 19.48
N LYS A 230 27.26 -9.79 19.40
CA LYS A 230 28.11 -10.01 18.21
C LYS A 230 27.30 -10.44 17.00
N MET A 231 26.34 -11.35 17.16
CA MET A 231 25.42 -11.76 16.09
C MET A 231 24.52 -10.61 15.62
N LEU A 232 24.07 -9.76 16.54
CA LEU A 232 23.26 -8.58 16.23
C LEU A 232 24.08 -7.57 15.41
N HIS A 233 25.31 -7.29 15.83
CA HIS A 233 26.21 -6.42 15.07
C HIS A 233 26.52 -6.97 13.66
N GLN A 234 26.71 -8.28 13.54
CA GLN A 234 26.90 -8.92 12.23
C GLN A 234 25.65 -8.83 11.34
N LYS A 235 24.46 -9.00 11.93
CA LYS A 235 23.17 -8.84 11.23
C LYS A 235 22.95 -7.40 10.77
N ASP A 236 23.29 -6.41 11.59
CA ASP A 236 23.20 -4.99 11.24
C ASP A 236 24.16 -4.62 10.10
N GLN A 237 25.39 -5.14 10.10
CA GLN A 237 26.32 -4.96 8.99
C GLN A 237 25.78 -5.55 7.67
N MET A 238 25.18 -6.76 7.72
CA MET A 238 24.54 -7.35 6.54
C MET A 238 23.34 -6.55 6.05
N ILE A 239 22.55 -5.97 6.96
CA ILE A 239 21.41 -5.11 6.60
C ILE A 239 21.93 -3.86 5.89
N LEU A 240 22.96 -3.21 6.42
CA LEU A 240 23.59 -2.03 5.79
C LEU A 240 24.09 -2.34 4.37
N GLU A 241 24.70 -3.50 4.18
CA GLU A 241 25.20 -3.94 2.87
C GLU A 241 24.04 -4.21 1.88
N LYS A 242 22.94 -4.79 2.37
CA LYS A 242 21.70 -5.00 1.59
C LYS A 242 21.04 -3.66 1.23
N GLU A 243 21.02 -2.70 2.14
CA GLU A 243 20.49 -1.35 1.88
C GLU A 243 21.29 -0.61 0.81
N LYS A 244 22.62 -0.72 0.83
CA LYS A 244 23.50 -0.17 -0.22
C LYS A 244 23.21 -0.78 -1.60
N LYS A 245 22.86 -2.07 -1.67
CA LYS A 245 22.43 -2.75 -2.91
C LYS A 245 21.01 -2.35 -3.36
N VAL A 246 20.14 -1.91 -2.45
CA VAL A 246 18.76 -1.47 -2.75
C VAL A 246 18.70 0.00 -3.17
N GLN A 247 19.61 0.84 -2.68
CA GLN A 247 19.70 2.28 -2.99
C GLN A 247 19.65 2.62 -4.50
N PRO A 248 20.41 1.95 -5.39
CA PRO A 248 20.35 2.23 -6.84
C PRO A 248 19.01 1.80 -7.48
N LEU A 249 18.37 0.74 -6.99
CA LEU A 249 17.06 0.28 -7.50
C LEU A 249 15.91 1.21 -7.10
N VAL A 250 16.00 1.84 -5.93
CA VAL A 250 15.06 2.88 -5.51
C VAL A 250 15.25 4.15 -6.33
N CYS A 251 16.48 4.48 -6.74
CA CYS A 251 16.79 5.64 -7.59
C CYS A 251 16.38 5.47 -9.06
N PHE A 252 16.33 4.23 -9.56
CA PHE A 252 15.85 3.92 -10.92
C PHE A 252 14.32 4.05 -11.06
N ARG A 253 13.57 3.93 -9.96
CA ARG A 253 12.10 3.96 -9.95
C ARG A 253 11.51 5.34 -10.30
N PRO A 254 12.04 6.47 -9.79
CA PRO A 254 11.71 7.82 -10.28
C PRO A 254 12.04 8.00 -11.77
N GLN A 255 13.22 7.57 -12.21
CA GLN A 255 13.68 7.73 -13.59
C GLN A 255 12.79 6.99 -14.61
N CYS A 256 12.31 5.79 -14.24
CA CYS A 256 11.39 5.01 -15.05
C CYS A 256 9.95 5.58 -15.03
N ALA A 257 9.54 6.22 -13.92
CA ALA A 257 8.26 6.93 -13.83
C ALA A 257 8.26 8.21 -14.69
N ASP A 258 9.35 8.96 -14.68
CA ASP A 258 9.53 10.17 -15.51
C ASP A 258 9.51 9.82 -17.01
N MET A 259 10.17 8.73 -17.40
CA MET A 259 10.12 8.21 -18.78
C MET A 259 8.71 7.83 -19.22
N PHE A 260 7.93 7.16 -18.36
CA PHE A 260 6.54 6.79 -18.67
C PHE A 260 5.64 8.03 -18.84
N THR A 261 5.83 9.06 -18.00
CA THR A 261 5.11 10.33 -18.14
C THR A 261 5.50 11.10 -19.40
N GLN A 262 6.80 11.12 -19.76
CA GLN A 262 7.30 11.72 -21.00
C GLN A 262 6.68 11.04 -22.24
N ILE A 263 6.67 9.70 -22.30
CA ILE A 263 6.07 8.94 -23.40
C ILE A 263 4.56 9.21 -23.51
N THR A 264 3.87 9.32 -22.37
CA THR A 264 2.43 9.62 -22.34
C THR A 264 2.13 11.05 -22.84
N LEU A 265 2.94 12.03 -22.42
CA LEU A 265 2.87 13.42 -22.90
C LEU A 265 3.15 13.49 -24.40
N GLN A 266 4.21 12.83 -24.87
CA GLN A 266 4.59 12.82 -26.28
C GLN A 266 3.52 12.14 -27.15
N GLY A 267 2.89 11.06 -26.68
CA GLY A 267 1.75 10.43 -27.33
C GLY A 267 0.51 11.33 -27.40
N SER A 268 0.23 12.09 -26.34
CA SER A 268 -0.87 13.06 -26.35
C SER A 268 -0.61 14.23 -27.31
N LEU A 269 0.63 14.74 -27.35
CA LEU A 269 1.04 15.82 -28.25
C LEU A 269 0.97 15.37 -29.72
N ALA A 270 1.43 14.14 -30.02
CA ALA A 270 1.33 13.54 -31.35
C ALA A 270 -0.13 13.37 -31.80
N PHE A 271 -1.03 12.98 -30.88
CA PHE A 271 -2.46 12.89 -31.16
C PHE A 271 -3.06 14.27 -31.50
N TYR A 272 -2.79 15.30 -30.68
CA TYR A 272 -3.27 16.67 -30.95
C TYR A 272 -2.72 17.24 -32.26
N LEU A 273 -1.43 17.04 -32.53
CA LEU A 273 -0.80 17.45 -33.79
C LEU A 273 -1.41 16.70 -34.98
N GLY A 274 -1.72 15.41 -34.85
CA GLY A 274 -2.38 14.61 -35.87
C GLY A 274 -3.79 15.12 -36.20
N VAL A 275 -4.59 15.44 -35.18
CA VAL A 275 -5.94 16.02 -35.35
C VAL A 275 -5.85 17.41 -35.99
N SER A 276 -4.93 18.26 -35.53
CA SER A 276 -4.72 19.61 -36.09
C SER A 276 -4.29 19.56 -37.57
N LYS A 277 -3.35 18.66 -37.91
CA LYS A 277 -2.92 18.45 -39.30
C LYS A 277 -4.06 17.93 -40.18
N ARG A 278 -4.86 16.97 -39.70
CA ARG A 278 -6.04 16.46 -40.42
C ARG A 278 -7.09 17.56 -40.64
N ALA A 279 -7.34 18.40 -39.64
CA ALA A 279 -8.26 19.54 -39.77
C ALA A 279 -7.77 20.56 -40.80
N LYS A 280 -6.49 20.94 -40.75
CA LYS A 280 -5.86 21.84 -41.74
C LYS A 280 -5.86 21.24 -43.15
N ASN A 281 -5.60 19.95 -43.28
CA ASN A 281 -5.61 19.28 -44.59
C ASN A 281 -7.02 19.26 -45.20
N ARG A 282 -8.05 19.04 -44.37
CA ARG A 282 -9.46 19.14 -44.81
C ARG A 282 -9.84 20.55 -45.25
N GLU A 283 -9.31 21.57 -44.59
CA GLU A 283 -9.58 22.97 -44.95
C GLU A 283 -8.83 23.39 -46.22
N LEU A 284 -7.57 22.99 -46.38
CA LEU A 284 -6.81 23.18 -47.61
C LEU A 284 -7.47 22.48 -48.80
N LEU A 285 -8.00 21.27 -48.62
CA LEU A 285 -8.79 20.57 -49.64
C LEU A 285 -10.04 21.35 -50.07
N LYS A 286 -10.75 21.98 -49.12
CA LYS A 286 -11.90 22.85 -49.45
C LYS A 286 -11.48 24.12 -50.18
N GLN A 287 -10.39 24.76 -49.78
CA GLN A 287 -9.87 25.96 -50.44
C GLN A 287 -9.39 25.64 -51.86
N ALA A 288 -8.71 24.51 -52.06
CA ALA A 288 -8.32 24.03 -53.39
C ALA A 288 -9.55 23.75 -54.27
N ALA A 289 -10.61 23.17 -53.71
CA ALA A 289 -11.88 22.94 -54.42
C ALA A 289 -12.66 24.23 -54.73
N ALA A 290 -12.51 25.28 -53.93
CA ALA A 290 -13.10 26.59 -54.18
C ALA A 290 -12.36 27.34 -55.30
N LEU A 291 -11.02 27.28 -55.29
CA LEU A 291 -10.17 27.91 -56.32
C LEU A 291 -10.28 27.19 -57.67
N SER A 292 -10.46 25.86 -57.70
CA SER A 292 -10.66 25.12 -58.95
C SER A 292 -12.01 25.38 -59.62
N LYS A 293 -13.04 25.77 -58.85
CA LYS A 293 -14.35 26.18 -59.38
C LYS A 293 -14.38 27.61 -59.94
N GLY A 294 -13.33 28.40 -59.73
CA GLY A 294 -13.21 29.80 -60.16
C GLY A 294 -12.72 30.02 -61.60
N LYS A 295 -12.31 28.99 -62.34
CA LYS A 295 -11.93 29.10 -63.76
C LYS A 295 -13.00 28.50 -64.67
N LYS A 296 -13.97 29.32 -65.09
CA LYS A 296 -14.74 29.05 -66.32
C LYS A 296 -14.01 29.70 -67.49
N PRO A 297 -13.69 28.98 -68.59
CA PRO A 297 -13.23 29.61 -69.81
C PRO A 297 -14.40 30.33 -70.50
N GLU A 298 -14.14 31.56 -70.92
CA GLU A 298 -15.03 32.39 -71.73
C GLU A 298 -15.30 31.73 -73.09
N LYS A 299 -16.56 31.76 -73.53
CA LYS A 299 -17.03 31.26 -74.83
C LYS A 299 -16.62 32.21 -75.95
N SER A 300 -15.89 31.74 -76.96
CA SER A 300 -15.80 32.38 -78.27
C SER A 300 -16.78 31.70 -79.24
N GLY A 301 -17.63 32.52 -79.85
CA GLY A 301 -18.76 32.10 -80.70
C GLY A 301 -18.37 31.57 -82.07
N ALA A 302 -19.31 30.82 -82.64
CA ALA A 302 -19.30 30.27 -83.98
C ALA A 302 -19.37 31.36 -85.06
N ILE A 303 -18.67 31.15 -86.17
CA ILE A 303 -18.97 31.77 -87.47
C ILE A 303 -18.95 30.64 -88.52
N THR A 304 -20.05 30.61 -89.27
CA THR A 304 -20.48 29.69 -90.33
C THR A 304 -19.55 29.66 -91.55
N SER A 305 -19.52 28.52 -92.23
CA SER A 305 -19.03 28.30 -93.60
C SER A 305 -20.23 28.04 -94.54
N PRO A 306 -20.01 28.12 -95.87
CA PRO A 306 -20.68 29.07 -96.80
C PRO A 306 -22.15 28.78 -97.12
#